data_AF-A0A1M4UJT5-F1
#
_entry.id   AF-A0A1M4UJT5-F1
#
_cell.length_a   1.000
_cell.length_b   1.000
_cell.length_c   1.000
_cell.angle_alpha   90.00
_cell.angle_beta   90.00
_cell.angle_gamma   90.00
#
_symmetry.space_group_name_H-M   'P 1'
#
loop_
_entity.id
_entity.type
_entity.pdbx_description
1 polymer ?
#
loop_
_entity_poly.entity_id
_entity_poly.type
_entity_poly.pdbx_seq_one_letter_code
_entity_poly.pdbx_strand_id
1 'polypeptide(L)'
;MFNDYNYNKSWESPGSKNNDDVMTVGEWITVLIVFAIPIINIVMYFIWGFGGNANKNLQNFCKATLIMAAVGIVFGLLFAGCSRI
;
A
#
# COMPACT_ATOMS: atom_id res chain seq x y z
N MET A 1 23.10 3.19 31.18
CA MET A 1 22.40 3.39 29.89
C MET A 1 23.48 3.50 28.83
N PHE A 2 23.92 2.37 28.26
CA PHE A 2 24.79 2.40 27.09
C PHE A 2 23.89 2.61 25.88
N ASN A 3 24.26 3.55 25.04
CA ASN A 3 23.39 4.11 24.03
C ASN A 3 23.63 3.35 22.72
N ASP A 4 22.56 2.74 22.21
CA ASP A 4 22.55 1.87 21.04
C ASP A 4 22.62 2.70 19.74
N TYR A 5 23.60 3.58 19.63
CA TYR A 5 23.83 4.30 18.38
C TYR A 5 24.25 3.28 17.33
N ASN A 6 23.33 2.98 16.41
CA ASN A 6 23.59 2.07 15.30
C ASN A 6 24.56 2.74 14.31
N TYR A 7 25.85 2.54 14.53
CA TYR A 7 26.95 3.10 13.73
C TYR A 7 26.96 2.58 12.27
N ASN A 8 26.15 1.57 11.95
CA ASN A 8 26.00 1.05 10.59
C ASN A 8 25.07 1.89 9.69
N LYS A 9 24.63 3.07 10.14
CA LYS A 9 23.86 4.00 9.31
C LYS A 9 24.78 4.62 8.25
N SER A 10 24.73 4.11 7.02
CA SER A 10 25.36 4.75 5.85
C SER A 10 24.88 6.20 5.73
N TRP A 11 25.74 7.12 5.30
CA TRP A 11 25.42 8.53 5.11
C TRP A 11 24.21 8.71 4.16
N GLU A 12 23.00 8.79 4.73
CA GLU A 12 21.79 9.17 4.01
C GLU A 12 21.92 10.64 3.65
N SER A 13 21.96 10.97 2.35
CA SER A 13 21.91 12.35 1.91
C SER A 13 20.65 13.00 2.48
N PRO A 14 20.71 14.18 3.13
CA PRO A 14 19.53 14.87 3.64
C PRO A 14 18.63 15.23 2.45
N GLY A 15 17.64 14.38 2.16
CA GLY A 15 16.80 14.44 0.96
C GLY A 15 16.60 13.11 0.23
N SER A 16 17.38 12.08 0.56
CA SER A 16 17.17 10.69 0.11
C SER A 16 15.95 10.11 0.83
N LYS A 17 14.75 10.24 0.24
CA LYS A 17 13.58 9.51 0.72
C LYS A 17 13.81 8.02 0.48
N ASN A 18 13.97 7.25 1.54
CA ASN A 18 13.95 5.80 1.43
C ASN A 18 12.49 5.37 1.24
N ASN A 19 12.26 4.38 0.38
CA ASN A 19 10.91 3.82 0.20
C ASN A 19 10.38 3.11 1.46
N ASP A 20 11.22 2.98 2.49
CA ASP A 20 10.94 2.25 3.71
C ASP A 20 10.50 3.17 4.86
N ASP A 21 10.65 4.48 4.68
CA ASP A 21 10.29 5.47 5.70
C ASP A 21 8.77 5.51 5.90
N VAL A 22 8.35 5.84 7.12
CA VAL A 22 6.92 6.02 7.45
C VAL A 22 6.36 7.16 6.61
N MET A 23 5.27 6.90 5.90
CA MET A 23 4.59 7.93 5.12
C MET A 23 4.00 9.01 6.03
N THR A 24 4.22 10.25 5.63
CA THR A 24 3.67 11.43 6.30
C THR A 24 2.18 11.58 6.02
N VAL A 25 1.49 12.39 6.84
CA VAL A 25 0.07 12.68 6.67
C VAL A 25 -0.23 13.31 5.29
N GLY A 26 0.66 14.18 4.79
CA GLY A 26 0.48 14.81 3.48
C GLY A 26 0.52 13.82 2.31
N GLU A 27 1.36 12.79 2.41
CA GLU A 27 1.42 11.74 1.40
C GLU A 27 0.16 10.88 1.41
N TRP A 28 -0.38 10.55 2.60
CA TRP A 28 -1.68 9.87 2.73
C TRP A 28 -2.84 10.69 2.18
N ILE A 29 -2.85 12.01 2.39
CA ILE A 29 -3.85 12.91 1.79
C ILE A 29 -3.81 12.79 0.26
N THR A 30 -2.62 12.74 -0.32
CA THR A 30 -2.47 12.58 -1.78
C THR A 30 -3.05 11.24 -2.26
N VAL A 31 -2.77 10.15 -1.55
CA VAL A 31 -3.33 8.82 -1.82
C VAL A 31 -4.86 8.85 -1.76
N LEU A 32 -5.45 9.48 -0.73
CA LEU A 32 -6.90 9.59 -0.57
C LEU A 32 -7.57 10.41 -1.68
N ILE A 33 -6.92 11.48 -2.14
CA ILE A 33 -7.40 12.29 -3.28
C ILE A 33 -7.43 11.44 -4.56
N VAL A 34 -6.39 10.63 -4.81
CA VAL A 34 -6.36 9.74 -5.98
C VAL A 34 -7.48 8.68 -5.89
N PHE A 35 -7.69 8.10 -4.72
CA PHE A 35 -8.75 7.10 -4.51
C PHE A 35 -10.17 7.66 -4.58
N ALA A 36 -10.36 8.97 -4.39
CA ALA A 36 -11.64 9.62 -4.61
C ALA A 36 -12.09 9.55 -6.08
N ILE A 37 -11.17 9.29 -7.02
CA ILE A 37 -11.48 9.12 -8.45
C ILE A 37 -11.80 7.64 -8.72
N PRO A 38 -13.08 7.28 -8.96
CA PRO A 38 -13.52 5.88 -8.92
C PRO A 38 -12.86 4.96 -9.95
N ILE A 39 -12.61 5.46 -11.17
CA ILE A 39 -12.00 4.64 -12.25
C ILE A 39 -10.50 4.44 -12.03
N ILE A 40 -9.81 5.49 -11.55
CA ILE A 40 -8.35 5.47 -11.35
C ILE A 40 -7.98 4.61 -10.15
N ASN A 41 -8.85 4.56 -9.13
CA ASN A 41 -8.62 3.84 -7.88
C ASN A 41 -8.19 2.38 -8.10
N ILE A 42 -8.91 1.64 -8.97
CA ILE A 42 -8.59 0.23 -9.25
C ILE A 42 -7.21 0.08 -9.89
N VAL A 43 -6.90 0.90 -10.90
CA VAL A 43 -5.60 0.84 -11.60
C VAL A 43 -4.47 1.21 -10.64
N MET A 44 -4.70 2.18 -9.76
CA MET A 44 -3.67 2.66 -8.84
C MET A 44 -3.27 1.61 -7.80
N TYR A 45 -4.18 0.72 -7.39
CA TYR A 45 -3.82 -0.42 -6.54
C TYR A 45 -2.78 -1.33 -7.20
N PHE A 46 -2.85 -1.54 -8.52
CA PHE A 46 -1.85 -2.36 -9.23
C PHE A 46 -0.53 -1.61 -9.43
N ILE A 47 -0.58 -0.33 -9.83
CA ILE A 47 0.61 0.49 -10.05
C ILE A 47 1.41 0.63 -8.76
N TRP A 48 0.76 0.97 -7.65
CA TRP A 48 1.44 1.12 -6.37
C TRP A 48 1.67 -0.19 -5.66
N GLY A 49 0.81 -1.20 -5.84
CA GLY A 49 0.98 -2.51 -5.21
C GLY A 49 2.13 -3.33 -5.80
N PHE A 50 2.40 -3.22 -7.10
CA PHE A 50 3.42 -4.03 -7.78
C PHE A 50 4.55 -3.21 -8.40
N GLY A 51 4.46 -1.87 -8.37
CA GLY A 51 5.52 -0.98 -8.85
C GLY A 51 6.67 -0.84 -7.85
N GLY A 52 7.91 -0.78 -8.35
CA GLY A 52 9.11 -0.68 -7.52
C GLY A 52 9.41 0.71 -6.95
N ASN A 53 8.63 1.74 -7.30
CA ASN A 53 8.93 3.14 -6.98
C ASN A 53 7.98 3.76 -5.92
N ALA A 54 7.08 2.97 -5.35
CA ALA A 54 6.17 3.43 -4.30
C ALA A 54 6.71 3.06 -2.91
N ASN A 55 6.38 3.88 -1.90
CA ASN A 55 6.71 3.59 -0.51
C ASN A 55 6.16 2.21 -0.07
N LYS A 56 6.92 1.46 0.73
CA LYS A 56 6.57 0.12 1.23
C LYS A 56 5.26 0.12 2.01
N ASN A 57 4.97 1.16 2.79
CA ASN A 57 3.70 1.28 3.52
C ASN A 57 2.51 1.33 2.53
N LEU A 58 2.62 2.13 1.47
CA LEU A 58 1.61 2.21 0.43
C LEU A 58 1.51 0.92 -0.39
N GLN A 59 2.65 0.35 -0.78
CA GLN A 59 2.72 -0.94 -1.47
C GLN A 59 1.97 -2.03 -0.68
N ASN A 60 2.24 -2.14 0.62
CA ASN A 60 1.63 -3.14 1.49
C ASN A 60 0.12 -2.89 1.65
N PHE A 61 -0.29 -1.62 1.78
CA PHE A 61 -1.70 -1.26 1.80
C PHE A 61 -2.42 -1.69 0.51
N CYS A 62 -1.84 -1.40 -0.65
CA CYS A 62 -2.41 -1.78 -1.94
C CYS A 62 -2.48 -3.32 -2.10
N LYS A 63 -1.40 -4.04 -1.76
CA LYS A 63 -1.37 -5.52 -1.77
C LYS A 63 -2.45 -6.10 -0.85
N ALA A 64 -2.57 -5.60 0.38
CA ALA A 64 -3.59 -6.06 1.33
C ALA A 64 -5.02 -5.80 0.80
N THR A 65 -5.25 -4.63 0.22
CA THR A 65 -6.56 -4.28 -0.38
C THR A 65 -6.91 -5.23 -1.52
N LEU A 66 -5.97 -5.55 -2.40
CA LEU A 66 -6.18 -6.49 -3.50
C LEU A 66 -6.45 -7.92 -3.00
N ILE A 67 -5.75 -8.37 -1.95
CA ILE A 67 -6.01 -9.66 -1.32
C ILE A 67 -7.43 -9.68 -0.72
N MET A 68 -7.81 -8.65 0.02
CA MET A 68 -9.15 -8.53 0.60
C MET A 68 -10.24 -8.51 -0.48
N ALA A 69 -10.00 -7.83 -1.60
CA ALA A 69 -10.91 -7.82 -2.74
C ALA A 69 -11.05 -9.23 -3.36
N ALA A 70 -9.94 -9.95 -3.56
CA ALA A 70 -9.95 -11.31 -4.07
C ALA A 70 -10.74 -12.26 -3.14
N VAL A 71 -10.52 -12.16 -1.83
CA VAL A 71 -11.28 -12.91 -0.81
C VAL A 71 -12.77 -12.59 -0.89
N GLY A 72 -13.13 -11.30 -1.01
CA GLY A 72 -14.52 -10.86 -1.17
C GLY A 72 -15.19 -11.43 -2.43
N ILE A 73 -14.47 -11.48 -3.55
CA ILE A 73 -14.95 -12.09 -4.80
C ILE A 73 -15.22 -13.59 -4.60
N VAL A 74 -14.27 -14.32 -3.99
CA VAL A 74 -14.43 -15.76 -3.73
C VAL A 74 -15.65 -16.04 -2.87
N PHE A 75 -15.81 -15.32 -1.74
CA PHE A 75 -17.00 -15.47 -0.90
C PHE A 75 -18.27 -15.08 -1.64
N GLY A 76 -18.26 -14.00 -2.42
CA GLY A 76 -19.40 -13.55 -3.22
C GLY A 76 -19.87 -14.62 -4.20
N LEU A 77 -18.93 -15.28 -4.90
CA LEU A 77 -19.24 -16.38 -5.82
C LEU A 77 -19.82 -17.60 -5.07
N LEU A 78 -19.31 -17.94 -3.90
CA LEU A 78 -19.83 -19.04 -3.08
C LEU A 78 -21.28 -18.79 -2.63
N PHE A 79 -21.58 -17.61 -2.10
CA PHE A 79 -22.93 -17.28 -1.66
C PHE A 79 -23.92 -17.09 -2.81
N ALA A 80 -23.50 -16.42 -3.90
CA ALA A 80 -24.34 -16.25 -5.08
C ALA A 80 -24.59 -17.58 -5.82
N GLY A 81 -23.61 -18.48 -5.85
CA GLY A 81 -23.76 -19.81 -6.44
C GLY A 81 -24.61 -20.75 -5.58
N CYS A 82 -24.41 -20.77 -4.26
CA CYS A 82 -25.16 -21.63 -3.34
C CYS A 82 -26.63 -21.21 -3.17
N SER A 83 -26.96 -19.93 -3.36
CA SER A 83 -28.36 -19.43 -3.33
C SER A 83 -29.15 -19.70 -4.61
N ARG A 84 -28.51 -20.26 -5.64
CA ARG A 84 -29.11 -20.57 -6.95
C ARG A 84 -29.25 -22.08 -7.18
N ILE A 85 -29.03 -22.90 -6.15
CA ILE A 85 -29.22 -24.36 -6.09
C ILE A 85 -30.33 -24.68 -5.08
#